data_AF-A0A258PZX4-F1
#
_entry.id   AF-A0A258PZX4-F1
#
_cell.length_a   1.000
_cell.length_b   1.000
_cell.length_c   1.000
_cell.angle_alpha   90.00
_cell.angle_beta   90.00
_cell.angle_gamma   90.00
#
_symmetry.space_group_name_H-M   'P 1'
#
loop_
_entity.id
_entity.type
_entity.pdbx_description
1 polymer ?
#
loop_
_entity_poly.entity_id
_entity_poly.type
_entity_poly.pdbx_seq_one_letter_code
_entity_poly.pdbx_strand_id
1 'polypeptide(L)'
;MTTQNLALFDLDNTLLAGDSDYNWSLFLIDEGLLDANTHHERNEQFYQDYKNGSLDIYAFLKFQLQPLSQHPKSFLDQLHLKYMDKVIRPMMTEKAQALVNQHQDNGDLCLVITATNSFVTRPIATAYGIEHL
;
A
#
# COMPACT_ATOMS: atom_id res chain seq x y z
N MET A 1 7.90 15.82 -32.54
CA MET A 1 7.29 15.32 -31.29
C MET A 1 8.42 14.83 -30.43
N THR A 2 8.52 15.29 -29.18
CA THR A 2 9.48 14.75 -28.21
C THR A 2 8.89 13.45 -27.66
N THR A 3 9.63 12.35 -27.75
CA THR A 3 9.26 11.08 -27.10
C THR A 3 9.60 11.19 -25.62
N GLN A 4 8.63 10.89 -24.75
CA GLN A 4 8.83 10.80 -23.29
C GLN A 4 8.66 9.33 -22.89
N ASN A 5 9.58 8.79 -22.09
CA ASN A 5 9.41 7.43 -21.59
C ASN A 5 8.48 7.41 -20.37
N LEU A 6 7.94 6.23 -20.11
CA LEU A 6 7.10 5.92 -18.96
C LEU A 6 7.86 4.92 -18.06
N ALA A 7 7.98 5.24 -16.77
CA ALA A 7 8.51 4.34 -15.76
C ALA A 7 7.37 3.90 -14.84
N LEU A 8 7.02 2.61 -14.91
CA LEU A 8 5.95 2.01 -14.12
C LEU A 8 6.57 1.18 -13.00
N PHE A 9 6.27 1.52 -11.76
CA PHE A 9 6.77 0.82 -10.58
C PHE A 9 5.64 0.08 -9.88
N ASP A 10 5.84 -1.22 -9.65
CA ASP A 10 5.12 -1.90 -8.59
C ASP A 10 5.59 -1.38 -7.22
N LEU A 11 4.79 -1.55 -6.17
CA LEU A 11 5.05 -0.99 -4.85
C LEU A 11 5.60 -2.04 -3.87
N ASP A 12 4.75 -3.01 -3.54
CA ASP A 12 4.96 -3.97 -2.45
C ASP A 12 6.00 -5.02 -2.86
N ASN A 13 7.04 -5.20 -2.04
CA ASN A 13 8.22 -6.02 -2.37
C ASN A 13 9.01 -5.55 -3.62
N THR A 14 8.70 -4.36 -4.16
CA THR A 14 9.40 -3.75 -5.31
C THR A 14 10.09 -2.44 -4.90
N LEU A 15 9.33 -1.36 -4.65
CA LEU A 15 9.89 -0.12 -4.09
C LEU A 15 10.05 -0.20 -2.57
N LEU A 16 9.12 -0.87 -1.90
CA LEU A 16 9.16 -1.15 -0.48
C LEU A 16 9.83 -2.50 -0.20
N ALA A 17 10.64 -2.56 0.86
CA ALA A 17 11.15 -3.81 1.42
C ALA A 17 10.10 -4.50 2.31
N GLY A 18 8.89 -4.68 1.78
CA GLY A 18 7.76 -5.29 2.47
C GLY A 18 6.43 -5.03 1.77
N ASP A 19 5.36 -5.52 2.39
CA ASP A 19 3.99 -5.44 1.89
C ASP A 19 3.18 -4.42 2.70
N SER A 20 2.72 -3.35 2.06
CA SER A 20 2.03 -2.24 2.70
C SER A 20 0.57 -2.53 3.07
N ASP A 21 -0.11 -3.47 2.42
CA ASP A 21 -1.50 -3.82 2.77
C ASP A 21 -1.53 -4.76 3.99
N TYR A 22 -0.64 -5.75 3.98
CA TYR A 22 -0.46 -6.67 5.10
C TYR A 22 -0.03 -5.92 6.36
N ASN A 23 0.96 -5.04 6.24
CA ASN A 23 1.44 -4.26 7.39
C ASN A 23 0.42 -3.22 7.87
N TRP A 24 -0.44 -2.70 7.00
CA TRP A 24 -1.54 -1.83 7.43
C TRP A 24 -2.50 -2.56 8.36
N SER A 25 -2.85 -3.80 8.03
CA SER A 25 -3.68 -4.66 8.89
C SER A 25 -3.03 -4.91 10.26
N LEU A 26 -1.74 -5.24 10.29
CA LEU A 26 -1.00 -5.44 11.55
C LEU A 26 -0.92 -4.17 12.39
N PHE A 27 -0.69 -3.03 11.74
CA PHE A 27 -0.68 -1.73 12.41
C PHE A 27 -2.04 -1.38 13.03
N LEU A 28 -3.14 -1.65 12.32
CA LEU A 28 -4.50 -1.46 12.86
C LEU A 28 -4.79 -2.38 14.06
N ILE A 29 -4.26 -3.61 14.06
CA ILE A 29 -4.33 -4.50 15.23
C ILE A 29 -3.56 -3.90 16.41
N ASP A 30 -2.33 -3.40 16.19
CA ASP A 30 -1.50 -2.78 17.23
C ASP A 30 -2.14 -1.51 17.83
N GLU A 31 -2.79 -0.68 17.01
CA GLU A 31 -3.55 0.49 17.48
C GLU A 31 -4.93 0.10 18.08
N GLY A 32 -5.26 -1.19 18.17
CA GLY A 32 -6.47 -1.72 18.82
C GLY A 32 -7.76 -1.54 18.02
N LEU A 33 -7.66 -1.31 16.71
CA LEU A 33 -8.79 -1.07 15.80
C LEU A 33 -9.29 -2.36 15.13
N LEU A 34 -8.50 -3.42 15.18
CA LEU A 34 -8.83 -4.74 14.65
C LEU A 34 -8.57 -5.83 15.68
N ASP A 35 -9.42 -6.85 15.70
CA ASP A 35 -9.19 -8.07 16.46
C ASP A 35 -8.24 -8.98 15.70
N ALA A 36 -7.11 -9.33 16.32
CA ALA A 36 -6.04 -10.10 15.68
C ALA A 36 -6.50 -11.49 15.21
N ASN A 37 -7.29 -12.19 16.04
CA ASN A 37 -7.71 -13.57 15.76
C ASN A 37 -8.69 -13.60 14.59
N THR A 38 -9.75 -12.79 14.67
CA THR A 38 -10.76 -12.67 13.60
C THR A 38 -10.11 -12.23 12.29
N HIS A 39 -9.17 -11.29 12.35
CA HIS A 39 -8.49 -10.80 11.16
C HIS A 39 -7.59 -11.88 10.53
N HIS A 40 -6.83 -12.60 11.34
CA HIS A 40 -5.97 -13.69 10.88
C HIS A 40 -6.78 -14.82 10.22
N GLU A 41 -7.84 -15.30 10.88
CA GLU A 41 -8.70 -16.36 10.35
C GLU A 41 -9.32 -15.98 9.00
N ARG A 42 -9.81 -14.74 8.89
CA ARG A 42 -10.40 -14.24 7.63
C ARG A 42 -9.36 -14.09 6.52
N ASN A 43 -8.19 -13.56 6.82
CA ASN A 43 -7.11 -13.44 5.83
C ASN A 43 -6.63 -14.81 5.35
N GLU A 44 -6.46 -15.78 6.25
CA GLU A 44 -6.07 -17.14 5.87
C GLU A 44 -7.12 -17.76 4.95
N GLN A 45 -8.41 -17.61 5.26
CA GLN A 45 -9.49 -18.07 4.38
C GLN A 45 -9.41 -17.44 2.99
N PHE A 46 -9.27 -16.11 2.89
CA PHE A 46 -9.15 -15.44 1.60
C PHE A 46 -7.89 -15.85 0.83
N TYR A 47 -6.77 -16.08 1.53
CA TYR A 47 -5.54 -16.55 0.93
C TYR A 47 -5.70 -17.97 0.35
N GLN A 48 -6.41 -18.86 1.05
CA GLN A 48 -6.74 -20.19 0.53
C GLN A 48 -7.70 -20.12 -0.65
N ASP A 49 -8.74 -19.27 -0.59
CA ASP A 49 -9.66 -19.06 -1.71
C ASP A 49 -8.93 -18.53 -2.95
N TYR A 50 -7.97 -17.62 -2.75
CA TYR A 50 -7.09 -17.13 -3.81
C TYR A 50 -6.27 -18.26 -4.44
N LYS A 51 -5.60 -19.09 -3.62
CA LYS A 51 -4.82 -20.24 -4.10
C LYS A 51 -5.67 -21.24 -4.89
N ASN A 52 -6.93 -21.41 -4.49
CA ASN A 52 -7.88 -22.31 -5.15
C ASN A 52 -8.56 -21.69 -6.37
N GLY A 53 -8.28 -20.42 -6.69
CA GLY A 53 -8.91 -19.69 -7.80
C GLY A 53 -10.39 -19.38 -7.57
N SER A 54 -10.86 -19.44 -6.32
CA SER A 54 -12.27 -19.27 -5.91
C SER A 54 -12.51 -18.01 -5.08
N LEU A 55 -11.55 -17.10 -5.01
CA LEU A 55 -11.66 -15.86 -4.24
C LEU A 55 -12.84 -15.00 -4.71
N ASP A 56 -13.78 -14.74 -3.80
CA ASP A 56 -14.74 -13.66 -3.97
C ASP A 56 -14.04 -12.31 -3.69
N ILE A 57 -13.67 -11.64 -4.78
CA ILE A 57 -12.96 -10.37 -4.72
C ILE A 57 -13.77 -9.27 -4.02
N TYR A 58 -15.10 -9.29 -4.11
CA TYR A 58 -15.93 -8.28 -3.47
C TYR A 58 -16.03 -8.51 -1.96
N ALA A 59 -16.12 -9.78 -1.53
CA ALA A 59 -16.08 -10.12 -0.12
C ALA A 59 -14.72 -9.77 0.51
N PHE A 60 -13.63 -10.06 -0.19
CA PHE A 60 -12.27 -9.70 0.23
C PHE A 60 -12.11 -8.18 0.36
N LEU A 61 -12.48 -7.41 -0.67
CA LEU A 61 -12.38 -5.95 -0.63
C LEU A 61 -13.26 -5.35 0.46
N LYS A 62 -14.47 -5.88 0.69
CA LYS A 62 -15.34 -5.41 1.77
C LYS A 62 -14.70 -5.64 3.13
N PHE A 63 -14.02 -6.77 3.33
CA PHE A 63 -13.28 -7.06 4.56
C PHE A 63 -12.08 -6.12 4.74
N GLN A 64 -11.20 -6.03 3.73
CA GLN A 64 -10.00 -5.19 3.78
C GLN A 64 -10.31 -3.70 3.98
N LEU A 65 -11.37 -3.20 3.33
CA LEU A 65 -11.73 -1.78 3.37
C LEU A 65 -12.69 -1.43 4.53
N GLN A 66 -13.18 -2.43 5.28
CA GLN A 66 -14.12 -2.21 6.38
C GLN A 66 -13.64 -1.16 7.38
N PRO A 67 -12.36 -1.15 7.85
CA PRO A 67 -11.90 -0.17 8.82
C PRO A 67 -12.03 1.27 8.32
N LEU A 68 -11.86 1.49 7.02
CA LEU A 68 -11.97 2.82 6.41
C LEU A 68 -13.41 3.36 6.44
N SER A 69 -14.40 2.48 6.51
CA SER A 69 -15.82 2.87 6.60
C SER A 69 -16.29 3.16 8.03
N GLN A 70 -15.53 2.72 9.04
CA GLN A 70 -15.93 2.77 10.45
C GLN A 70 -15.44 4.01 11.20
N HIS A 71 -14.56 4.80 10.57
CA HIS A 71 -13.95 5.96 11.21
C HIS A 71 -14.07 7.22 10.36
N PRO A 72 -14.16 8.42 10.98
CA PRO A 72 -14.11 9.68 10.25
C PRO A 72 -12.80 9.85 9.49
N LYS A 73 -12.86 10.51 8.32
CA LYS A 73 -11.68 10.75 7.48
C LYS A 73 -10.53 11.41 8.25
N SER A 74 -10.82 12.39 9.11
CA SER A 74 -9.79 13.08 9.90
C SER A 74 -9.04 12.16 10.87
N PHE A 75 -9.71 11.15 11.42
CA PHE A 75 -9.07 10.14 12.26
C PHE A 75 -8.18 9.23 11.41
N LEU A 76 -8.70 8.76 10.27
CA LEU A 76 -7.96 7.93 9.32
C LEU A 76 -6.71 8.64 8.79
N ASP A 77 -6.79 9.94 8.50
CA ASP A 77 -5.66 10.74 8.04
C ASP A 77 -4.55 10.80 9.11
N GLN A 78 -4.91 11.03 10.38
CA GLN A 78 -3.93 11.03 11.49
C GLN A 78 -3.32 9.65 11.75
N LEU A 79 -4.15 8.61 11.62
CA LEU A 79 -3.72 7.23 11.77
C LEU A 79 -2.76 6.83 10.64
N HIS A 80 -3.02 7.28 9.41
CA HIS A 80 -2.15 7.04 8.27
C HIS A 80 -0.80 7.75 8.40
N LEU A 81 -0.75 8.97 8.96
CA LEU A 81 0.52 9.63 9.28
C LEU A 81 1.37 8.79 10.25
N LYS A 82 0.76 8.24 11.31
CA LYS A 82 1.46 7.33 12.23
C LYS A 82 1.96 6.08 11.51
N TYR A 83 1.17 5.51 10.62
CA TYR A 83 1.54 4.34 9.83
C TYR A 83 2.73 4.62 8.91
N MET A 84 2.70 5.77 8.23
CA MET A 84 3.81 6.23 7.40
C MET A 84 5.11 6.27 8.19
N ASP A 85 5.09 6.89 9.37
CA ASP A 85 6.30 7.06 10.19
C ASP A 85 6.78 5.76 10.83
N LYS A 86 5.88 4.99 11.43
CA LYS A 86 6.25 3.78 12.19
C LYS A 86 6.57 2.58 11.30
N VAL A 87 5.95 2.47 10.13
CA VAL A 87 5.95 1.23 9.33
C VAL A 87 6.50 1.45 7.93
N ILE A 88 5.96 2.43 7.18
CA ILE A 88 6.38 2.63 5.78
C ILE A 88 7.80 3.19 5.67
N ARG A 89 8.13 4.25 6.41
CA ARG A 89 9.45 4.91 6.33
C ARG A 89 10.62 3.94 6.56
N PRO A 90 10.58 3.02 7.54
CA PRO A 90 11.58 1.96 7.67
C PRO A 90 11.70 0.99 6.47
N MET A 91 10.61 0.78 5.72
CA MET A 91 10.60 -0.10 4.54
C MET A 91 11.08 0.61 3.26
N MET A 92 11.15 1.94 3.25
CA MET A 92 11.65 2.71 2.10
C MET A 92 13.18 2.64 2.05
N THR A 93 13.72 1.99 1.01
CA THR A 93 15.18 1.83 0.86
C THR A 93 15.80 2.97 0.06
N GLU A 94 17.06 3.31 0.39
CA GLU A 94 17.84 4.28 -0.39
C GLU A 94 17.97 3.85 -1.86
N LYS A 95 18.11 2.55 -2.11
CA LYS A 95 18.20 1.99 -3.47
C LYS A 95 16.93 2.24 -4.28
N ALA A 96 15.75 2.04 -3.69
CA ALA A 96 14.48 2.29 -4.36
C ALA A 96 14.31 3.79 -4.66
N GLN A 97 14.63 4.66 -3.70
CA GLN A 97 14.58 6.11 -3.91
C GLN A 97 15.55 6.56 -5.01
N ALA A 98 16.78 6.03 -5.03
CA ALA A 98 17.76 6.35 -6.05
C ALA A 98 17.30 5.94 -7.46
N LEU A 99 16.63 4.80 -7.60
CA LEU A 99 16.07 4.36 -8.88
C LEU A 99 14.95 5.29 -9.37
N VAL A 100 14.04 5.70 -8.49
CA VAL A 100 12.98 6.65 -8.83
C VAL A 100 13.59 7.98 -9.27
N ASN A 101 14.53 8.52 -8.50
CA ASN A 101 15.23 9.76 -8.83
C ASN A 101 15.93 9.67 -10.19
N GLN A 102 16.58 8.54 -10.50
CA GLN A 102 17.23 8.33 -11.79
C GLN A 102 16.25 8.43 -12.97
N HIS A 103 15.06 7.85 -12.86
CA HIS A 103 14.03 7.97 -13.90
C HIS A 103 13.52 9.41 -14.04
N GLN A 104 13.31 10.10 -12.92
CA GLN A 104 12.90 11.51 -12.92
C GLN A 104 13.96 12.44 -13.54
N ASP A 105 15.24 12.23 -13.22
CA ASP A 105 16.37 12.97 -13.77
C ASP A 105 16.54 12.75 -15.29
N ASN A 106 16.13 11.58 -15.79
CA ASN A 106 16.08 11.28 -17.22
C ASN A 106 14.87 11.91 -17.94
N GLY A 107 13.94 12.55 -17.20
CA GLY A 107 12.72 13.14 -17.74
C GLY A 107 11.58 12.14 -17.98
N ASP A 108 11.68 10.94 -17.43
CA ASP A 108 10.64 9.91 -17.56
C ASP A 108 9.41 10.28 -16.70
N LEU A 109 8.22 9.98 -17.21
CA LEU A 109 7.00 10.07 -16.42
C LEU A 109 6.90 8.84 -15.51
N CYS A 110 6.99 9.04 -14.20
CA CYS A 110 6.94 7.96 -13.22
C CYS A 110 5.51 7.73 -12.71
N LEU A 111 5.12 6.47 -12.57
CA LEU A 111 3.84 6.06 -11.97
C LEU A 111 4.04 4.85 -11.05
N VAL A 112 3.31 4.82 -9.94
CA VAL A 112 3.13 3.60 -9.14
C VAL A 112 1.90 2.86 -9.65
N ILE A 113 1.98 1.55 -9.87
CA ILE A 113 0.85 0.68 -10.17
C ILE A 113 0.85 -0.43 -9.13
N THR A 114 -0.20 -0.50 -8.30
CA THR A 114 -0.30 -1.47 -7.20
C THR A 114 -1.74 -1.93 -7.01
N ALA A 115 -1.90 -3.15 -6.49
CA ALA A 115 -3.19 -3.68 -6.08
C ALA A 115 -3.65 -3.12 -4.72
N THR A 116 -2.72 -2.64 -3.90
CA THR A 116 -3.01 -2.08 -2.58
C THR A 116 -3.78 -0.76 -2.73
N ASN A 117 -4.86 -0.62 -1.96
CA ASN A 117 -5.83 0.46 -2.13
C ASN A 117 -5.19 1.86 -1.99
N SER A 118 -5.73 2.83 -2.72
CA SER A 118 -5.13 4.17 -2.83
C SER A 118 -5.12 4.99 -1.54
N PHE A 119 -5.96 4.64 -0.54
CA PHE A 119 -5.87 5.26 0.78
C PHE A 119 -4.56 4.90 1.47
N VAL A 120 -4.16 3.62 1.40
CA VAL A 120 -2.89 3.15 1.96
C VAL A 120 -1.70 3.70 1.15
N THR A 121 -1.77 3.70 -0.18
CA THR A 121 -0.57 3.85 -1.03
C THR A 121 -0.29 5.26 -1.54
N ARG A 122 -1.28 6.15 -1.63
CA ARG A 122 -1.07 7.51 -2.18
C ARG A 122 -0.01 8.32 -1.43
N PRO A 123 0.03 8.33 -0.09
CA PRO A 123 1.09 9.02 0.64
C PRO A 123 2.46 8.35 0.49
N ILE A 124 2.51 7.06 0.17
CA ILE A 124 3.74 6.33 -0.13
C ILE A 124 4.30 6.75 -1.49
N ALA A 125 3.47 6.79 -2.53
CA ALA A 125 3.87 7.30 -3.85
C ALA A 125 4.37 8.75 -3.75
N THR A 126 3.64 9.59 -3.00
CA THR A 126 4.04 10.98 -2.71
C THR A 126 5.37 11.05 -1.98
N ALA A 127 5.62 10.14 -1.04
CA ALA A 127 6.87 10.06 -0.30
C ALA A 127 8.08 9.69 -1.17
N TYR A 128 7.88 8.96 -2.28
CA TYR A 128 8.90 8.74 -3.32
C TYR A 128 9.02 9.91 -4.31
N GLY A 129 8.14 10.91 -4.22
CA GLY A 129 8.07 12.01 -5.18
C GLY A 129 7.32 11.67 -6.48
N ILE A 130 6.52 10.61 -6.50
CA ILE A 130 5.74 10.16 -7.66
C ILE A 130 4.31 10.69 -7.55
N GLU A 131 3.84 11.42 -8.57
CA GLU A 131 2.52 12.05 -8.58
C GLU A 131 1.38 11.08 -8.93
N HIS A 132 1.63 10.15 -9.85
CA HIS A 132 0.61 9.29 -10.40
C HIS A 132 0.59 7.91 -9.72
N LEU A 133 -0.62 7.45 -9.42
CA LEU A 133 -0.97 6.17 -8.80
C LEU A 133 -2.27 5.66 -9.44
#